data_AF-A0A367LZV8-F1
#
_entry.id   AF-A0A367LZV8-F1
#
_cell.length_a   1.000
_cell.length_b   1.000
_cell.length_c   1.000
_cell.angle_alpha   90.00
_cell.angle_beta   90.00
_cell.angle_gamma   90.00
#
_symmetry.space_group_name_H-M   'P 1'
#
loop_
_entity.id
_entity.type
_entity.pdbx_description
1 polymer ?
#
loop_
_entity_poly.entity_id
_entity_poly.type
_entity_poly.pdbx_seq_one_letter_code
_entity_poly.pdbx_strand_id
1 'polypeptide(L)'
;AEAARLLEQVGLGHAARRRLKTYSKGMRQRLGLAQALLAEPDLLLLDEPTNHLDIGAIAWLEEALLGFNGAVLFITHDRAFLQSLATRILELDRGHLIDWNGDYASFLVHKEQQLAAEEAANALFDKRLAQEEVWIRQGIKARRTRNEGRVRALKEMRRERAERRERQGKASFQLESADKSGKQVIVVEHVSFAHPGGQPLVRDFSMVLQRGDRIGLLGANGTGKTT
;
A
#
# COMPACT_ATOMS: atom_id res chain seq x y z
N ALA A 1 -25.28 12.93 25.73
CA ALA A 1 -24.15 12.48 26.57
C ALA A 1 -23.27 11.49 25.82
N GLU A 2 -23.86 10.46 25.20
CA GLU A 2 -23.16 9.43 24.41
C GLU A 2 -22.39 9.97 23.20
N ALA A 3 -23.01 10.81 22.38
CA ALA A 3 -22.34 11.47 21.24
C ALA A 3 -21.11 12.31 21.62
N ALA A 4 -21.09 12.90 22.83
CA ALA A 4 -19.94 13.66 23.30
C ALA A 4 -18.79 12.74 23.74
N ARG A 5 -19.10 11.61 24.39
CA ARG A 5 -18.11 10.57 24.74
C ARG A 5 -17.48 9.95 23.49
N LEU A 6 -18.26 9.70 22.45
CA LEU A 6 -17.77 9.25 21.14
C LEU A 6 -16.78 10.20 20.53
N LEU A 7 -17.11 11.48 20.52
CA LEU A 7 -16.26 12.50 19.94
C LEU A 7 -14.97 12.66 20.73
N GLU A 8 -15.01 12.55 22.06
CA GLU A 8 -13.80 12.46 22.89
C GLU A 8 -12.97 11.21 22.56
N GLN A 9 -13.61 10.04 22.47
CA GLN A 9 -12.94 8.78 22.15
C GLN A 9 -12.22 8.83 20.80
N VAL A 10 -12.68 9.60 19.82
CA VAL A 10 -12.02 9.72 18.50
C VAL A 10 -11.17 10.97 18.33
N GLY A 11 -10.87 11.68 19.42
CA GLY A 11 -10.05 12.90 19.40
C GLY A 11 -10.71 14.11 18.71
N LEU A 12 -12.04 14.10 18.60
CA LEU A 12 -12.86 15.14 17.98
C LEU A 12 -13.72 15.92 18.99
N GLY A 13 -13.43 15.83 20.30
CA GLY A 13 -14.13 16.59 21.34
C GLY A 13 -14.16 18.10 21.07
N HIS A 14 -13.03 18.66 20.63
CA HIS A 14 -12.92 20.06 20.21
C HIS A 14 -13.82 20.46 19.03
N ALA A 15 -14.23 19.49 18.20
CA ALA A 15 -15.06 19.71 17.03
C ALA A 15 -16.55 19.46 17.30
N ALA A 16 -16.96 19.06 18.51
CA ALA A 16 -18.30 18.56 18.81
C ALA A 16 -19.46 19.50 18.44
N ARG A 17 -19.22 20.82 18.41
CA ARG A 17 -20.23 21.83 18.06
C ARG A 17 -20.20 22.28 16.59
N ARG A 18 -19.26 21.76 15.79
CA ARG A 18 -19.10 22.13 14.38
C ARG A 18 -20.09 21.37 13.51
N ARG A 19 -20.54 22.00 12.42
CA ARG A 19 -21.38 21.31 11.42
C ARG A 19 -20.55 20.23 10.73
N LEU A 20 -21.10 19.04 10.55
CA LEU A 20 -20.44 17.90 9.87
C LEU A 20 -19.90 18.28 8.47
N LYS A 21 -20.58 19.17 7.74
CA LYS A 21 -20.12 19.69 6.44
C LYS A 21 -18.76 20.39 6.50
N THR A 22 -18.31 20.81 7.69
CA THR A 22 -17.02 21.50 7.90
C THR A 22 -15.89 20.57 8.34
N TYR A 23 -16.17 19.27 8.49
CA TYR A 23 -15.18 18.28 8.91
C TYR A 23 -14.29 17.92 7.72
N SER A 24 -12.98 17.76 7.98
CA SER A 24 -12.07 17.19 6.99
C SER A 24 -12.47 15.74 6.67
N LYS A 25 -11.95 15.19 5.58
CA LYS A 25 -12.23 13.79 5.21
C LYS A 25 -11.82 12.83 6.33
N GLY A 26 -10.63 13.00 6.91
CA GLY A 26 -10.17 12.18 8.03
C GLY A 26 -10.98 12.34 9.33
N MET A 27 -11.56 13.52 9.60
CA MET A 27 -12.47 13.69 10.75
C MET A 27 -13.80 12.96 10.52
N ARG A 28 -14.33 12.97 9.29
CA ARG A 28 -15.55 12.22 8.95
C ARG A 28 -15.33 10.72 9.04
N GLN A 29 -14.18 10.23 8.59
CA GLN A 29 -13.81 8.83 8.68
C GLN A 29 -13.70 8.35 10.13
N ARG A 30 -13.03 9.13 11.00
CA ARG A 30 -12.98 8.88 12.45
C ARG A 30 -14.35 8.83 13.09
N LEU A 31 -15.24 9.78 12.75
CA LEU A 31 -16.61 9.77 13.27
C LEU A 31 -17.40 8.53 12.81
N GLY A 32 -17.25 8.14 11.53
CA GLY A 32 -17.90 6.94 11.00
C GLY A 32 -17.43 5.67 11.70
N LEU A 33 -16.13 5.54 11.96
CA LEU A 33 -15.59 4.44 12.74
C LEU A 33 -16.13 4.44 14.17
N ALA A 34 -16.16 5.61 14.82
CA ALA A 34 -16.74 5.78 16.14
C ALA A 34 -18.17 5.21 16.19
N GLN A 35 -19.00 5.61 15.22
CA GLN A 35 -20.37 5.15 15.09
C GLN A 35 -20.46 3.63 14.86
N ALA A 36 -19.56 3.06 14.06
CA ALA A 36 -19.52 1.62 13.83
C ALA A 36 -19.16 0.83 15.09
N LEU A 37 -18.23 1.34 15.91
CA LEU A 37 -17.79 0.69 17.15
C LEU A 37 -18.89 0.66 18.22
N LEU A 38 -19.78 1.66 18.26
CA LEU A 38 -20.93 1.68 19.20
C LEU A 38 -21.94 0.59 18.95
N ALA A 39 -22.04 0.13 17.71
CA ALA A 39 -22.94 -0.96 17.38
C ALA A 39 -22.47 -2.30 17.98
N GLU A 40 -21.29 -2.30 18.63
CA GLU A 40 -20.63 -3.47 19.22
C GLU A 40 -20.66 -4.67 18.27
N PRO A 41 -20.22 -4.52 17.00
CA PRO A 41 -20.34 -5.59 16.02
C PRO A 41 -19.40 -6.76 16.35
N ASP A 42 -19.79 -7.97 15.96
CA ASP A 42 -18.89 -9.12 16.03
C ASP A 42 -17.79 -9.07 14.95
N LEU A 43 -18.06 -8.38 13.83
CA LEU A 43 -17.16 -8.23 12.69
C LEU A 43 -17.17 -6.79 12.15
N LEU A 44 -16.00 -6.18 12.08
CA LEU A 44 -15.77 -4.87 11.51
C LEU A 44 -15.07 -5.00 10.15
N LEU A 45 -15.65 -4.39 9.11
CA LEU A 45 -15.09 -4.36 7.76
C LEU A 45 -14.59 -2.96 7.43
N LEU A 46 -13.29 -2.83 7.12
CA LEU A 46 -12.65 -1.54 6.88
C LEU A 46 -11.93 -1.52 5.53
N ASP A 47 -12.27 -0.57 4.67
CA ASP A 47 -11.62 -0.37 3.38
C ASP A 47 -10.72 0.88 3.44
N GLU A 48 -9.40 0.67 3.32
CA GLU A 48 -8.35 1.69 3.41
C GLU A 48 -8.54 2.67 4.60
N PRO A 49 -8.58 2.16 5.86
CA PRO A 49 -8.95 2.95 7.01
C PRO A 49 -7.92 4.00 7.41
N THR A 50 -6.67 3.86 6.97
CA THR A 50 -5.58 4.82 7.23
C THR A 50 -5.57 6.00 6.26
N ASN A 51 -6.34 5.93 5.17
CA ASN A 51 -6.32 6.97 4.15
C ASN A 51 -6.84 8.31 4.71
N HIS A 52 -6.18 9.41 4.33
CA HIS A 52 -6.50 10.77 4.80
C HIS A 52 -6.40 10.98 6.31
N LEU A 53 -5.82 10.05 7.07
CA LEU A 53 -5.48 10.22 8.46
C LEU A 53 -4.06 10.80 8.58
N ASP A 54 -3.87 11.64 9.59
CA ASP A 54 -2.51 12.03 10.01
C ASP A 54 -1.94 10.97 10.95
N ILE A 55 -0.64 11.04 11.23
CA ILE A 55 0.08 10.05 12.04
C ILE A 55 -0.59 9.84 13.41
N GLY A 56 -1.05 10.92 14.05
CA GLY A 56 -1.75 10.83 15.32
C GLY A 56 -3.10 10.11 15.21
N ALA A 57 -3.86 10.36 14.15
CA ALA A 57 -5.11 9.65 13.89
C ALA A 57 -4.91 8.18 13.52
N ILE A 58 -3.80 7.83 12.86
CA ILE A 58 -3.43 6.42 12.58
C ILE A 58 -3.12 5.70 13.90
N ALA A 59 -2.27 6.28 14.75
CA ALA A 59 -1.94 5.69 16.05
C ALA A 59 -3.20 5.47 16.92
N TRP A 60 -4.09 6.45 16.95
CA TRP A 60 -5.39 6.30 17.63
C TRP A 60 -6.23 5.16 17.04
N LEU A 61 -6.29 5.05 15.71
CA LEU A 61 -7.04 3.99 15.03
C LEU A 61 -6.47 2.61 15.40
N GLU A 62 -5.15 2.46 15.43
CA GLU A 62 -4.48 1.23 15.84
C GLU A 62 -4.87 0.84 17.27
N GLU A 63 -4.79 1.77 18.23
CA GLU A 63 -5.19 1.53 19.62
C GLU A 63 -6.67 1.14 19.73
N ALA A 64 -7.56 1.81 18.98
CA ALA A 64 -8.98 1.51 18.98
C ALA A 64 -9.29 0.10 18.45
N LEU A 65 -8.56 -0.35 17.41
CA LEU A 65 -8.74 -1.69 16.84
C LEU A 65 -8.09 -2.78 17.68
N LEU A 66 -6.96 -2.51 18.36
CA LEU A 66 -6.35 -3.44 19.31
C LEU A 66 -7.27 -3.71 20.52
N GLY A 67 -8.02 -2.70 20.96
CA GLY A 67 -8.98 -2.83 22.06
C GLY A 67 -10.35 -3.38 21.66
N PHE A 68 -10.57 -3.68 20.38
CA PHE A 68 -11.85 -4.16 19.89
C PHE A 68 -12.01 -5.67 20.12
N ASN A 69 -13.11 -6.08 20.75
CA ASN A 69 -13.35 -7.47 21.15
C ASN A 69 -13.88 -8.38 20.02
N GLY A 70 -14.13 -7.84 18.83
CA GLY A 70 -14.61 -8.59 17.66
C GLY A 70 -13.51 -8.88 16.64
N ALA A 71 -13.90 -9.48 15.52
CA ALA A 71 -13.02 -9.67 14.37
C ALA A 71 -12.92 -8.39 13.53
N VAL A 72 -11.73 -8.06 13.03
CA VAL A 72 -11.53 -6.95 12.09
C VAL A 72 -10.98 -7.50 10.78
N LEU A 73 -11.70 -7.26 9.69
CA LEU A 73 -11.19 -7.46 8.34
C LEU A 73 -10.94 -6.09 7.73
N PHE A 74 -9.68 -5.80 7.41
CA PHE A 74 -9.30 -4.53 6.81
C PHE A 74 -8.47 -4.72 5.55
N ILE A 75 -8.63 -3.78 4.62
CA ILE A 75 -7.85 -3.65 3.40
C ILE A 75 -6.94 -2.43 3.58
N THR A 76 -5.63 -2.60 3.42
CA THR A 76 -4.71 -1.47 3.47
C THR A 76 -3.45 -1.70 2.64
N HIS A 77 -2.89 -0.62 2.14
CA HIS A 77 -1.53 -0.57 1.62
C HIS A 77 -0.47 -0.14 2.66
N ASP A 78 -0.88 0.22 3.88
CA ASP A 78 0.03 0.62 4.95
C ASP A 78 0.68 -0.61 5.61
N ARG A 79 2.00 -0.73 5.43
CA ARG A 79 2.79 -1.83 5.98
C ARG A 79 2.95 -1.75 7.49
N ALA A 80 3.04 -0.55 8.05
CA ALA A 80 3.16 -0.39 9.49
C ALA A 80 1.87 -0.84 10.18
N PHE A 81 0.73 -0.47 9.61
CA PHE A 81 -0.59 -0.88 10.08
C PHE A 81 -0.83 -2.40 9.97
N LEU A 82 -0.41 -3.02 8.86
CA LEU A 82 -0.43 -4.48 8.74
C LEU A 82 0.45 -5.15 9.79
N GLN A 83 1.65 -4.61 10.02
CA GLN A 83 2.59 -5.16 10.99
C GLN A 83 2.10 -5.03 12.44
N SER A 84 1.36 -3.97 12.76
CA SER A 84 0.85 -3.71 14.11
C SER A 84 -0.42 -4.50 14.45
N LEU A 85 -1.31 -4.73 13.47
CA LEU A 85 -2.65 -5.28 13.73
C LEU A 85 -2.90 -6.68 13.14
N ALA A 86 -2.28 -7.03 12.02
CA ALA A 86 -2.69 -8.23 11.28
C ALA A 86 -2.19 -9.52 11.95
N THR A 87 -3.14 -10.41 12.26
CA THR A 87 -2.87 -11.77 12.77
C THR A 87 -3.00 -12.84 11.69
N ARG A 88 -3.56 -12.47 10.54
CA ARG A 88 -3.77 -13.32 9.36
C ARG A 88 -3.74 -12.43 8.11
N ILE A 89 -3.03 -12.86 7.08
CA ILE A 89 -2.88 -12.12 5.82
C ILE A 89 -3.65 -12.85 4.72
N LEU A 90 -4.52 -12.11 4.04
CA LEU A 90 -5.20 -12.55 2.83
C LEU A 90 -4.63 -11.76 1.65
N GLU A 91 -3.86 -12.42 0.78
CA GLU A 91 -3.33 -11.80 -0.43
C GLU A 91 -4.12 -12.24 -1.66
N LEU A 92 -4.64 -11.29 -2.43
CA LEU A 92 -5.25 -11.55 -3.73
C LEU A 92 -4.24 -11.29 -4.84
N ASP A 93 -3.66 -12.35 -5.42
CA ASP A 93 -2.71 -12.27 -6.55
C ASP A 93 -3.28 -13.02 -7.77
N ARG A 94 -3.34 -12.34 -8.93
CA ARG A 94 -3.76 -12.92 -10.23
C ARG A 94 -5.12 -13.65 -10.22
N GLY A 95 -6.01 -13.34 -9.27
CA GLY A 95 -7.32 -13.99 -9.10
C GLY A 95 -7.31 -15.18 -8.14
N HIS A 96 -6.19 -15.43 -7.47
CA HIS A 96 -6.04 -16.43 -6.43
C HIS A 96 -5.91 -15.75 -5.07
N LEU A 97 -6.62 -16.29 -4.08
CA LEU A 97 -6.50 -15.86 -2.70
C LEU A 97 -5.50 -16.76 -1.99
N ILE A 98 -4.41 -16.15 -1.51
CA ILE A 98 -3.45 -16.79 -0.62
C ILE A 98 -3.87 -16.45 0.80
N ASP A 99 -3.97 -17.49 1.62
CA ASP A 99 -4.37 -17.41 3.01
C ASP A 99 -3.19 -17.77 3.91
N TRP A 100 -2.70 -16.80 4.67
CA TRP A 100 -1.56 -16.97 5.56
C TRP A 100 -1.95 -16.69 7.01
N ASN A 101 -1.85 -17.71 7.85
CA ASN A 101 -2.10 -17.58 9.28
C ASN A 101 -0.79 -17.23 9.99
N GLY A 102 -0.60 -15.95 10.29
CA GLY A 102 0.63 -15.42 10.86
C GLY A 102 0.74 -13.91 10.65
N ASP A 103 1.81 -13.34 11.20
CA ASP A 103 2.09 -11.91 11.08
C ASP A 103 2.55 -11.50 9.66
N TYR A 104 2.59 -10.19 9.43
CA TYR A 104 3.02 -9.64 8.15
C TYR A 104 4.50 -9.94 7.83
N ALA A 105 5.37 -9.99 8.85
CA ALA A 105 6.80 -10.25 8.67
C ALA A 105 7.07 -11.67 8.15
N SER A 106 6.45 -12.69 8.77
CA SER A 106 6.54 -14.09 8.32
C SER A 106 5.91 -14.28 6.94
N PHE A 107 4.81 -13.58 6.66
CA PHE A 107 4.19 -13.57 5.33
C PHE A 107 5.16 -13.09 4.25
N LEU A 108 5.94 -12.03 4.50
CA LEU A 108 6.93 -11.53 3.54
C LEU A 108 8.01 -12.57 3.21
N VAL A 109 8.51 -13.29 4.22
CA VAL A 109 9.49 -14.36 4.03
C VAL A 109 8.90 -15.49 3.21
N HIS A 110 7.70 -15.95 3.55
CA HIS A 110 6.99 -16.99 2.81
C HIS A 110 6.75 -16.57 1.36
N LYS A 111 6.30 -15.33 1.14
CA LYS A 111 6.07 -14.78 -0.19
C LYS A 111 7.35 -14.73 -1.02
N GLU A 112 8.48 -14.35 -0.44
CA GLU A 112 9.77 -14.36 -1.13
C GLU A 112 10.18 -15.78 -1.55
N GLN A 113 10.01 -16.77 -0.67
CA GLN A 113 10.29 -18.17 -0.98
C GLN A 113 9.38 -18.72 -2.09
N GLN A 114 8.08 -18.43 -2.04
CA GLN A 114 7.14 -18.80 -3.10
C GLN A 114 7.56 -18.20 -4.44
N LEU A 115 8.04 -16.96 -4.44
CA LEU A 115 8.48 -16.30 -5.66
C LEU A 115 9.75 -16.88 -6.23
N ALA A 116 10.74 -17.15 -5.38
CA ALA A 116 11.95 -17.82 -5.82
C ALA A 116 11.64 -19.21 -6.40
N ALA A 117 10.70 -19.94 -5.81
CA ALA A 117 10.25 -21.24 -6.32
C ALA A 117 9.50 -21.11 -7.66
N GLU A 118 8.60 -20.12 -7.79
CA GLU A 118 7.88 -19.83 -9.04
C GLU A 118 8.86 -19.46 -10.16
N GLU A 119 9.82 -18.58 -9.90
CA GLU A 119 10.86 -18.17 -10.85
C GLU A 119 11.73 -19.34 -11.29
N ALA A 120 12.18 -20.19 -10.35
CA ALA A 120 12.98 -21.37 -10.66
C ALA A 120 12.20 -22.38 -11.52
N ALA A 121 10.93 -22.65 -11.19
CA ALA A 121 10.06 -23.51 -11.97
C ALA A 121 9.82 -22.96 -13.38
N ASN A 122 9.59 -21.66 -13.50
CA ASN A 122 9.41 -20.97 -14.77
C ASN A 122 10.67 -21.04 -15.64
N ALA A 123 11.85 -20.84 -15.05
CA ALA A 123 13.12 -20.96 -15.76
C ALA A 123 13.38 -22.39 -16.28
N LEU A 124 13.07 -23.41 -15.48
CA LEU A 124 13.16 -24.81 -15.90
C LEU A 124 12.17 -25.12 -17.02
N PHE A 125 10.93 -24.62 -16.93
CA PHE A 125 9.91 -24.75 -17.97
C PHE A 125 10.37 -24.12 -19.28
N ASP A 126 10.90 -22.89 -19.25
CA ASP A 126 11.36 -22.17 -20.44
C ASP A 126 12.55 -22.86 -21.11
N LYS A 127 13.49 -23.37 -20.30
CA LYS A 127 14.62 -24.17 -20.80
C LYS A 127 14.14 -25.42 -21.51
N ARG A 128 13.14 -26.12 -20.95
CA ARG A 128 12.53 -27.30 -21.58
C ARG A 128 11.80 -26.94 -22.87
N LEU A 129 11.00 -25.89 -22.86
CA LEU A 129 10.31 -25.38 -24.04
C LEU A 129 11.30 -25.06 -25.17
N ALA A 130 12.41 -24.37 -24.86
CA ALA A 130 13.46 -24.05 -25.83
C ALA A 130 14.13 -25.30 -26.42
N GLN A 131 14.40 -26.34 -25.62
CA GLN A 131 14.96 -27.61 -26.11
C GLN A 131 13.98 -28.33 -27.06
N GLU A 132 12.68 -28.33 -26.72
CA GLU A 132 11.64 -28.91 -27.56
C GLU A 132 11.44 -28.14 -28.88
N GLU A 133 11.57 -26.81 -28.86
CA GLU A 133 11.59 -25.94 -30.04
C GLU A 133 12.79 -26.20 -30.96
N VAL A 134 13.97 -26.50 -30.42
CA VAL A 134 15.13 -26.89 -31.24
C VAL A 134 14.91 -28.27 -31.85
N TRP A 135 14.39 -29.22 -31.05
CA TRP A 135 14.09 -30.58 -31.53
C TRP A 135 13.09 -30.58 -32.69
N ILE A 136 12.00 -29.82 -32.59
CA ILE A 136 10.96 -29.78 -33.62
C ILE A 136 11.49 -29.21 -34.95
N ARG A 137 12.44 -28.27 -34.89
CA ARG A 137 13.10 -27.68 -36.07
C ARG A 137 14.11 -28.61 -36.70
N GLN A 138 14.89 -29.34 -35.89
CA GLN A 138 15.90 -30.30 -36.37
C GLN A 138 15.29 -31.58 -36.93
N GLY A 139 14.17 -32.06 -36.37
CA GLY A 139 13.52 -33.32 -36.74
C GLY A 139 12.94 -33.39 -38.16
N ILE A 140 12.72 -32.25 -38.83
CA ILE A 140 12.20 -32.20 -40.20
C ILE A 140 13.24 -32.72 -41.23
N LYS A 141 14.53 -32.66 -40.91
CA LYS A 141 15.60 -33.02 -41.86
C LYS A 141 15.93 -34.52 -41.92
N ALA A 142 15.48 -35.36 -40.98
CA ALA A 142 16.06 -36.70 -40.80
C ALA A 142 15.11 -37.89 -40.53
N ARG A 143 13.78 -37.72 -40.37
CA ARG A 143 12.88 -38.86 -40.07
C ARG A 143 11.56 -38.84 -40.87
N ARG A 144 11.19 -40.00 -41.42
CA ARG A 144 9.90 -40.26 -42.11
C ARG A 144 8.69 -40.36 -41.16
N THR A 145 8.90 -40.58 -39.86
CA THR A 145 7.81 -40.71 -38.87
C THR A 145 8.07 -39.79 -37.67
N ARG A 146 7.15 -38.87 -37.41
CA ARG A 146 7.24 -37.86 -36.34
C ARG A 146 6.60 -38.41 -35.06
N ASN A 147 7.20 -38.12 -33.90
CA ASN A 147 6.57 -38.47 -32.63
C ASN A 147 5.45 -37.47 -32.33
N GLU A 148 4.22 -37.82 -32.70
CA GLU A 148 3.04 -36.96 -32.53
C GLU A 148 2.70 -36.65 -31.07
N GLY A 149 3.04 -37.55 -30.13
CA GLY A 149 2.88 -37.29 -28.70
C GLY A 149 3.74 -36.11 -28.23
N ARG A 150 5.00 -36.08 -28.65
CA ARG A 150 5.93 -34.98 -28.35
C ARG A 150 5.52 -33.66 -29.01
N VAL A 151 4.94 -33.72 -30.22
CA VAL A 151 4.36 -32.54 -30.89
C VAL A 151 3.16 -31.97 -30.11
N ARG A 152 2.27 -32.84 -29.61
CA ARG A 152 1.13 -32.43 -28.78
C ARG A 152 1.60 -31.77 -27.48
N ALA A 153 2.55 -32.38 -26.78
CA ALA A 153 3.14 -31.81 -25.57
C ALA A 153 3.77 -30.42 -25.81
N LEU A 154 4.49 -30.23 -26.92
CA LEU A 154 5.03 -28.91 -27.28
C LEU A 154 3.93 -27.86 -27.52
N LYS A 155 2.83 -28.24 -28.19
CA LYS A 155 1.69 -27.33 -28.40
C LYS A 155 1.04 -26.92 -27.08
N GLU A 156 0.90 -27.85 -26.13
CA GLU A 156 0.40 -27.55 -24.78
C GLU A 156 1.33 -26.59 -24.04
N MET A 157 2.64 -26.84 -24.04
CA MET A 157 3.61 -25.94 -23.41
C MET A 157 3.59 -24.52 -23.98
N ARG A 158 3.40 -24.37 -25.31
CA ARG A 158 3.24 -23.04 -25.93
C ARG A 158 1.99 -22.32 -25.44
N ARG A 159 0.88 -23.05 -25.32
CA ARG A 159 -0.38 -22.50 -24.83
C ARG A 159 -0.24 -22.07 -23.37
N GLU A 160 0.36 -22.92 -22.53
CA GLU A 160 0.62 -22.60 -21.12
C GLU A 160 1.51 -21.35 -20.97
N ARG A 161 2.57 -21.22 -21.80
CA ARG A 161 3.41 -20.01 -21.80
C ARG A 161 2.63 -18.76 -22.24
N ALA A 162 1.74 -18.88 -23.22
CA ALA A 162 0.95 -17.76 -23.73
C ALA A 162 -0.16 -17.30 -22.76
N GLU A 163 -0.74 -18.24 -22.00
CA GLU A 163 -1.76 -17.95 -20.98
C GLU A 163 -1.16 -17.47 -19.65
N ARG A 164 0.16 -17.58 -19.47
CA ARG A 164 0.86 -17.17 -18.25
C ARG A 164 0.71 -15.66 -18.01
N ARG A 165 0.03 -15.30 -16.91
CA ARG A 165 -0.03 -13.92 -16.40
C ARG A 165 1.31 -13.55 -15.77
N GLU A 166 2.16 -12.88 -16.53
CA GLU A 166 3.41 -12.31 -16.00
C GLU A 166 3.09 -11.16 -15.02
N ARG A 167 3.90 -11.03 -13.97
CA ARG A 167 3.81 -9.88 -13.08
C ARG A 167 4.18 -8.62 -13.85
N GLN A 168 3.40 -7.56 -13.67
CA GLN A 168 3.89 -6.22 -14.01
C GLN A 168 5.18 -6.01 -13.22
N GLY A 169 6.27 -5.68 -13.94
CA GLY A 169 7.58 -5.45 -13.32
C GLY A 169 7.53 -4.34 -12.26
N LYS A 170 8.59 -4.21 -11.45
CA LYS A 170 8.72 -3.12 -10.47
C LYS A 170 8.40 -1.80 -11.17
N ALA A 171 7.36 -1.09 -10.72
CA ALA A 171 7.04 0.23 -11.20
C ALA A 171 8.27 1.12 -11.01
N SER A 172 8.94 1.42 -12.12
CA SER A 172 10.11 2.29 -12.15
C SER A 172 9.61 3.73 -12.16
N PHE A 173 9.45 4.33 -10.99
CA PHE A 173 9.32 5.78 -10.89
C PHE A 173 10.69 6.41 -11.14
N GLN A 174 10.95 6.80 -12.39
CA GLN A 174 12.07 7.69 -12.69
C GLN A 174 11.62 9.10 -12.34
N LEU A 175 12.13 9.63 -11.23
CA LEU A 175 12.03 11.06 -10.95
C LEU A 175 12.90 11.78 -11.99
N GLU A 176 12.32 12.67 -12.80
CA GLU A 176 13.10 13.56 -13.65
C GLU A 176 14.03 14.38 -12.75
N SER A 177 15.33 14.15 -12.89
CA SER A 177 16.34 14.96 -12.22
C SER A 177 16.35 16.34 -12.88
N ALA A 178 15.88 17.36 -12.15
CA ALA A 178 15.97 18.75 -12.58
C ALA A 178 17.42 19.17 -12.88
N ASP A 179 17.59 20.18 -13.72
CA ASP A 179 18.88 20.74 -14.11
C ASP A 179 19.77 21.08 -12.91
N LYS A 180 21.09 21.09 -13.13
CA LYS A 180 22.11 21.36 -12.10
C LYS A 180 21.86 22.70 -11.40
N SER A 181 21.16 22.68 -10.27
CA SER A 181 20.99 23.84 -9.39
C SER A 181 22.26 24.11 -8.56
N GLY A 182 22.38 25.35 -8.07
CA GLY A 182 23.43 25.78 -7.14
C GLY A 182 23.43 25.01 -5.82
N LYS A 183 24.41 25.30 -4.95
CA LYS A 183 24.56 24.58 -3.67
C LYS A 183 23.38 24.84 -2.71
N GLN A 184 22.93 26.10 -2.64
CA GLN A 184 21.71 26.49 -1.93
C GLN A 184 20.56 26.53 -2.94
N VAL A 185 19.47 25.84 -2.62
CA VAL A 185 18.30 25.71 -3.50
C VAL A 185 17.15 26.57 -3.01
N ILE A 186 16.92 26.62 -1.68
CA ILE A 186 15.91 27.48 -1.06
C ILE A 186 16.54 28.15 0.15
N VAL A 187 16.33 29.46 0.29
CA VAL A 187 16.67 30.23 1.48
C VAL A 187 15.38 30.91 1.94
N VAL A 188 14.96 30.59 3.15
CA VAL A 188 13.79 31.16 3.83
C VAL A 188 14.33 31.97 4.99
N GLU A 189 13.99 33.25 5.07
CA GLU A 189 14.46 34.16 6.11
C GLU A 189 13.27 34.89 6.72
N HIS A 190 13.09 34.71 8.04
CA HIS A 190 12.12 35.42 8.88
C HIS A 190 10.69 35.41 8.32
N VAL A 191 10.30 34.31 7.64
CA VAL A 191 9.00 34.21 6.99
C VAL A 191 7.92 33.99 8.05
N SER A 192 6.89 34.83 7.97
CA SER A 192 5.66 34.69 8.74
C SER A 192 4.47 34.67 7.79
N PHE A 193 3.52 33.77 8.00
CA PHE A 193 2.35 33.63 7.13
C PHE A 193 1.08 33.35 7.94
N ALA A 194 -0.02 34.00 7.53
CA ALA A 194 -1.36 33.78 8.03
C ALA A 194 -2.36 33.94 6.89
N HIS A 195 -3.44 33.14 6.88
CA HIS A 195 -4.58 33.43 6.01
C HIS A 195 -5.32 34.70 6.47
N PRO A 196 -5.99 35.44 5.56
CA PRO A 196 -6.77 36.61 5.94
C PRO A 196 -7.79 36.30 7.04
N GLY A 197 -7.70 37.00 8.17
CA GLY A 197 -8.56 36.80 9.34
C GLY A 197 -8.30 35.49 10.12
N GLY A 198 -7.26 34.74 9.77
CA GLY A 198 -6.86 33.49 10.43
C GLY A 198 -5.77 33.68 11.48
N GLN A 199 -5.53 32.63 12.26
CA GLN A 199 -4.35 32.56 13.14
C GLN A 199 -3.07 32.43 12.30
N PRO A 200 -1.92 32.97 12.76
CA PRO A 200 -0.65 32.76 12.08
C PRO A 200 -0.30 31.27 12.01
N LEU A 201 0.00 30.79 10.79
CA LEU A 201 0.39 29.41 10.52
C LEU A 201 1.90 29.22 10.65
N VAL A 202 2.67 30.20 10.17
CA VAL A 202 4.13 30.25 10.26
C VAL A 202 4.52 31.56 10.92
N ARG A 203 5.46 31.52 11.87
CA ARG A 203 5.98 32.70 12.57
C ARG A 203 7.50 32.64 12.57
N ASP A 204 8.11 33.71 12.08
CA ASP A 204 9.55 33.96 12.11
C ASP A 204 10.40 32.72 11.75
N PHE A 205 10.03 32.07 10.65
CA PHE A 205 10.67 30.83 10.22
C PHE A 205 11.81 31.12 9.25
N SER A 206 12.99 30.60 9.59
CA SER A 206 14.20 30.68 8.76
C SER A 206 14.76 29.29 8.50
N MET A 207 15.11 29.00 7.25
CA MET A 207 15.67 27.72 6.84
C MET A 207 16.52 27.86 5.57
N VAL A 208 17.62 27.12 5.49
CA VAL A 208 18.40 26.97 4.26
C VAL A 208 18.31 25.51 3.79
N LEU A 209 17.78 25.29 2.59
CA LEU A 209 17.76 24.00 1.90
C LEU A 209 18.94 23.91 0.93
N GLN A 210 19.75 22.87 1.07
CA GLN A 210 20.85 22.58 0.16
C GLN A 210 20.49 21.49 -0.84
N ARG A 211 21.25 21.43 -1.92
CA ARG A 211 21.08 20.40 -2.95
C ARG A 211 21.37 19.02 -2.37
N GLY A 212 20.39 18.12 -2.46
CA GLY A 212 20.48 16.75 -1.96
C GLY A 212 19.77 16.54 -0.62
N ASP A 213 19.36 17.62 0.05
CA ASP A 213 18.57 17.53 1.26
C ASP A 213 17.21 16.89 0.97
N ARG A 214 16.76 16.04 1.90
CA ARG A 214 15.43 15.42 1.86
C ARG A 214 14.64 15.92 3.06
N ILE A 215 13.64 16.76 2.80
CA ILE A 215 12.76 17.28 3.85
C ILE A 215 11.42 16.54 3.80
N GLY A 216 10.97 16.05 4.96
CA GLY A 216 9.60 15.63 5.19
C GLY A 216 8.84 16.69 5.99
N LEU A 217 7.71 17.16 5.46
CA LEU A 217 6.80 18.05 6.20
C LEU A 217 5.78 17.20 6.97
N LEU A 218 5.87 17.23 8.30
CA LEU A 218 5.02 16.44 9.21
C LEU A 218 4.09 17.35 10.03
N GLY A 219 2.93 16.84 10.42
CA GLY A 219 1.98 17.57 11.26
C GLY A 219 0.54 17.10 11.09
N ALA A 220 -0.35 17.50 12.00
CA ALA A 220 -1.78 17.17 11.92
C ALA A 220 -2.47 17.79 10.69
N ASN A 221 -3.57 17.21 10.24
CA ASN A 221 -4.33 17.78 9.13
C ASN A 221 -4.81 19.20 9.44
N GLY A 222 -4.62 20.14 8.51
CA GLY A 222 -4.99 21.55 8.68
C GLY A 222 -3.92 22.45 9.32
N THR A 223 -2.71 21.95 9.61
CA THR A 223 -1.60 22.77 10.16
C THR A 223 -0.86 23.62 9.12
N GLY A 224 -1.36 23.72 7.88
CA GLY A 224 -0.72 24.52 6.83
C GLY A 224 0.38 23.81 6.03
N LYS A 225 0.47 22.47 6.05
CA LYS A 225 1.50 21.73 5.28
C LYS A 225 1.42 21.90 3.76
N THR A 226 0.26 22.26 3.23
CA THR A 226 0.01 22.49 1.79
C THR A 226 -0.02 23.98 1.46
N THR A 227 0.01 24.83 2.47
CA THR A 227 -0.05 26.29 2.36
C THR A 227 1.33 26.84 2.03
#